data_AF-A0A3S0M7S8-F1
#
_entry.id   AF-A0A3S0M7S8-F1
#
_cell.length_a   1.000
_cell.length_b   1.000
_cell.length_c   1.000
_cell.angle_alpha   90.00
_cell.angle_beta   90.00
_cell.angle_gamma   90.00
#
_symmetry.space_group_name_H-M   'P 1'
#
loop_
_entity.id
_entity.type
_entity.pdbx_description
1 polymer ?
#
loop_
_entity_poly.entity_id
_entity_poly.type
_entity_poly.pdbx_seq_one_letter_code
_entity_poly.pdbx_strand_id
1 'polypeptide(L)' 'TKGTSKKKEPALKESNEKAPKTPDKVTGEYNGKKVYTGPRGGKYYINKNGNKTYIQD' A
#
# COMPACT_ATOMS: atom_id res chain seq x y z
N THR A 1 -8.31 -26.09 -20.17
CA THR A 1 -7.75 -24.73 -20.36
C THR A 1 -7.96 -23.92 -19.10
N LYS A 2 -7.13 -22.89 -18.88
CA LYS A 2 -7.38 -21.77 -17.96
C LYS A 2 -6.91 -21.92 -16.50
N GLY A 3 -5.59 -21.92 -16.31
CA GLY A 3 -4.95 -21.38 -15.12
C GLY A 3 -4.19 -20.12 -15.52
N THR A 4 -4.90 -19.08 -15.96
CA THR A 4 -4.29 -17.79 -16.25
C THR A 4 -3.68 -17.26 -14.96
N SER A 5 -2.36 -17.37 -14.84
CA SER A 5 -1.50 -16.54 -13.99
C SER A 5 -1.72 -15.08 -14.40
N LYS A 6 -2.86 -14.55 -13.97
CA LYS A 6 -3.14 -13.12 -13.98
C LYS A 6 -2.15 -12.56 -12.99
N LYS A 7 -1.04 -12.05 -13.52
CA LYS A 7 -0.20 -11.04 -12.90
C LYS A 7 -1.18 -10.01 -12.34
N LYS A 8 -1.56 -10.15 -11.07
CA LYS A 8 -2.49 -9.24 -10.41
C LYS A 8 -1.79 -7.91 -10.43
N GLU A 9 -2.29 -6.98 -11.24
CA GLU A 9 -1.93 -5.59 -11.01
C GLU A 9 -2.27 -5.29 -9.55
N PRO A 10 -1.33 -4.70 -8.80
CA PRO A 10 -1.52 -4.43 -7.39
C PRO A 10 -2.80 -3.61 -7.24
N ALA A 11 -3.80 -4.18 -6.57
CA ALA A 11 -5.06 -3.50 -6.33
C ALA A 11 -4.79 -2.43 -5.28
N LEU A 12 -4.71 -1.17 -5.71
CA LEU A 12 -4.52 -0.04 -4.83
C LEU A 12 -5.86 0.37 -4.23
N LYS A 13 -5.99 0.25 -2.91
CA LYS A 13 -7.15 0.77 -2.18
C LYS A 13 -6.77 2.06 -1.51
N GLU A 14 -7.23 3.18 -2.06
CA GLU A 14 -7.11 4.47 -1.40
C GLU A 14 -8.05 4.53 -0.20
N SER A 15 -7.51 4.94 0.95
CA SER A 15 -8.28 5.25 2.15
C SER A 15 -8.25 6.75 2.38
N ASN A 16 -9.35 7.32 2.87
CA ASN A 16 -9.39 8.71 3.34
C ASN A 16 -8.82 8.86 4.76
N GLU A 17 -8.26 7.78 5.32
CA GLU A 17 -7.52 7.83 6.57
C GLU A 17 -6.19 8.56 6.37
N LYS A 18 -6.03 9.67 7.09
CA LYS A 18 -4.79 10.43 7.14
C LYS A 18 -3.66 9.56 7.71
N ALA A 19 -2.46 9.69 7.16
CA ALA A 19 -1.30 9.01 7.70
C ALA A 19 -0.99 9.48 9.13
N PRO A 20 -0.62 8.58 10.05
CA PRO A 20 -0.20 8.96 11.39
C PRO A 20 1.06 9.82 11.34
N LYS A 21 1.21 10.73 12.30
CA LYS A 21 2.36 11.64 12.43
C LYS A 21 3.66 10.87 12.69
N THR A 22 3.55 9.74 13.37
CA THR A 22 4.58 8.71 13.50
C THR A 22 4.29 7.59 12.50
N PRO A 23 5.04 7.50 11.39
CA PRO A 23 4.86 6.40 10.45
C PRO A 23 5.25 5.06 11.10
N ASP A 24 4.53 4.00 10.72
CA ASP A 24 4.88 2.61 11.07
C ASP A 24 6.24 2.21 10.47
N LYS A 25 6.71 0.98 10.74
CA LYS A 25 7.95 0.48 10.14
C LYS A 25 7.87 0.52 8.61
N VAL A 26 8.88 1.13 7.99
CA VAL A 26 9.09 1.07 6.54
C VAL A 26 9.41 -0.36 6.17
N THR A 27 8.62 -0.94 5.28
CA THR A 27 8.78 -2.32 4.80
C THR A 27 9.34 -2.41 3.39
N GLY A 28 9.48 -1.28 2.71
CA GLY A 28 10.07 -1.20 1.38
C GLY A 28 9.69 0.08 0.66
N GLU A 29 9.89 0.07 -0.66
CA GLU A 29 9.53 1.17 -1.55
C GLU A 29 8.66 0.66 -2.70
N TYR A 30 7.67 1.46 -3.08
CA TYR A 30 6.76 1.17 -4.19
C TYR A 30 6.65 2.42 -5.05
N ASN A 31 7.07 2.32 -6.31
CA ASN A 31 7.12 3.46 -7.23
C ASN A 31 7.88 4.68 -6.65
N GLY A 32 9.00 4.44 -5.95
CA GLY A 32 9.80 5.49 -5.30
C GLY A 32 9.13 6.11 -4.06
N LYS A 33 8.02 5.56 -3.58
CA LYS A 33 7.35 5.99 -2.35
C LYS A 33 7.61 4.97 -1.25
N LYS A 34 7.87 5.46 -0.04
CA LYS A 34 8.01 4.61 1.15
C LYS A 34 6.70 3.86 1.41
N VAL A 35 6.84 2.54 1.57
CA VAL A 35 5.77 1.63 1.96
C VAL A 35 5.94 1.28 3.43
N TYR A 36 4.84 1.29 4.14
CA TYR A 36 4.70 1.01 5.55
C TYR A 36 3.78 -0.20 5.73
N THR A 37 3.95 -0.94 6.82
CA THR A 37 2.97 -1.97 7.22
C THR A 37 2.01 -1.40 8.23
N GLY A 38 0.72 -1.45 7.90
CA GLY A 38 -0.35 -1.00 8.79
C GLY A 38 -0.73 -2.05 9.83
N PRO A 39 -1.47 -1.63 10.88
CA PRO A 39 -1.87 -2.50 11.99
C PRO A 39 -2.77 -3.67 11.59
N ARG A 40 -3.40 -3.61 10.41
CA ARG A 40 -4.23 -4.69 9.85
C ARG A 40 -3.44 -5.71 9.02
N GLY A 41 -2.11 -5.66 9.05
CA GLY A 41 -1.23 -6.55 8.27
C GLY A 41 -1.11 -6.20 6.78
N GLY A 42 -1.81 -5.17 6.31
CA GLY A 42 -1.70 -4.67 4.94
C GLY A 42 -0.52 -3.71 4.75
N LYS A 43 0.12 -3.74 3.57
CA LYS A 43 1.12 -2.74 3.17
C LYS A 43 0.42 -1.49 2.64
N TYR A 44 0.93 -0.31 2.96
CA TYR A 44 0.39 0.96 2.45
C TYR A 44 1.50 1.98 2.20
N TYR A 45 1.31 2.89 1.26
CA TYR A 45 2.16 4.09 1.11
C TYR A 45 1.36 5.35 1.45
N ILE A 46 2.07 6.44 1.75
CA ILE A 46 1.44 7.75 1.95
C ILE A 46 1.39 8.45 0.59
N ASN A 47 0.20 8.74 0.08
CA ASN A 47 0.02 9.42 -1.19
C ASN A 47 0.36 10.93 -1.09
N LYS A 48 0.35 11.65 -2.22
CA LYS A 48 0.67 13.09 -2.24
C LYS A 48 -0.29 13.92 -1.37
N ASN A 49 -1.50 13.42 -1.14
CA ASN A 49 -2.52 14.06 -0.31
C ASN A 49 -2.30 13.82 1.20
N GLY A 50 -1.30 13.00 1.57
CA GLY A 50 -1.04 12.60 2.96
C GLY A 50 -1.95 11.48 3.47
N ASN A 51 -2.67 10.81 2.57
CA ASN A 51 -3.58 9.72 2.88
C ASN A 51 -2.92 8.36 2.67
N LYS A 52 -3.42 7.32 3.36
CA LYS A 52 -2.94 5.95 3.21
C LYS A 52 -3.51 5.30 1.95
N THR A 53 -2.66 4.75 1.09
CA THR A 53 -3.05 3.89 -0.02
C THR A 53 -2.52 2.49 0.21
N TYR A 54 -3.41 1.53 0.42
CA TYR A 54 -3.05 0.14 0.61
C TYR A 54 -2.68 -0.51 -0.71
N ILE A 55 -1.60 -1.30 -0.68
CA ILE A 55 -1.10 -2.10 -1.79
C ILE A 55 -1.50 -3.55 -1.50
N GLN A 56 -2.40 -4.11 -2.30
CA GLN A 56 -2.71 -5.54 -2.28
C GLN A 56 -2.03 -6.21 -3.46
N ASP A 57 -1.12 -7.13 -3.17
CA ASP A 57 -0.57 -8.11 -4.12
C ASP A 57 -1.48 -9.36 -4.18
#